data_AF-A0A4Y2DJ24-F1
#
_entry.id   AF-A0A4Y2DJ24-F1
#
_cell.length_a   1.000
_cell.length_b   1.000
_cell.length_c   1.000
_cell.angle_alpha   90.00
_cell.angle_beta   90.00
_cell.angle_gamma   90.00
#
_symmetry.space_group_name_H-M   'P 1'
#
loop_
_entity.id
_entity.type
_entity.pdbx_description
1 polymer ?
#
loop_
_entity_poly.entity_id
_entity_poly.type
_entity_poly.pdbx_seq_one_letter_code
_entity_poly.pdbx_strand_id
1 'polypeptide(L)'
;MIELKIPCDPHKWRLFIDSSITSLKVVLLAIRNDLPSVPVAYSVDMKETYENISRILDKICYHDYNWKLCADLKVVALLKGLQTGCTKFCCFLCE
;
A
#
# COMPACT_ATOMS: atom_id res chain seq x y z
N MET A 1 14.50 -10.42 8.95
CA MET A 1 14.67 -9.35 7.94
C MET A 1 14.41 -10.01 6.60
N ILE A 2 13.31 -9.72 5.94
CA ILE A 2 13.02 -10.31 4.61
C ILE A 2 13.82 -9.47 3.62
N GLU A 3 14.99 -9.95 3.20
CA GLU A 3 15.74 -9.31 2.12
C GLU A 3 15.01 -9.55 0.81
N LEU A 4 14.34 -8.51 0.31
CA LEU A 4 13.79 -8.50 -1.04
C LEU A 4 14.98 -8.52 -2.02
N LYS A 5 15.32 -9.69 -2.56
CA LYS A 5 16.33 -9.87 -3.64
C LYS A 5 15.90 -9.30 -5.00
N ILE A 6 15.02 -8.30 -5.01
CA ILE A 6 14.55 -7.66 -6.23
C ILE A 6 15.38 -6.39 -6.41
N PRO A 7 15.92 -6.09 -7.61
CA PRO A 7 16.51 -4.79 -7.86
C PRO A 7 15.42 -3.73 -7.70
N CYS A 8 15.46 -3.05 -6.55
CA CYS A 8 14.46 -2.11 -6.07
C CYS A 8 14.61 -0.75 -6.75
N ASP A 9 14.75 -0.74 -8.08
CA ASP A 9 14.76 0.49 -8.84
C ASP A 9 13.41 1.21 -8.64
N PRO A 10 13.38 2.38 -7.97
CA PRO A 10 12.16 3.12 -7.72
C PRO A 10 11.47 3.59 -9.00
N HIS A 11 12.20 3.68 -10.11
CA HIS A 11 11.66 4.06 -11.41
C HIS A 11 10.99 2.90 -12.16
N LYS A 12 11.18 1.66 -11.68
CA LYS A 12 10.60 0.48 -12.29
C LYS A 12 9.34 0.00 -11.58
N TRP A 13 9.23 0.27 -10.28
CA TRP A 13 8.18 -0.29 -9.43
C TRP A 13 7.33 0.79 -8.74
N ARG A 14 6.04 0.48 -8.56
CA ARG A 14 5.13 1.18 -7.67
C ARG A 14 4.60 0.20 -6.63
N LEU A 15 4.42 0.67 -5.41
CA LEU A 15 3.83 -0.12 -4.34
C LEU A 15 2.31 -0.06 -4.47
N PHE A 16 1.64 -1.20 -4.38
CA PHE A 16 0.20 -1.33 -4.37
C PHE A 16 -0.27 -1.94 -3.05
N ILE A 17 -1.20 -1.28 -2.36
CA ILE A 17 -1.85 -1.80 -1.16
C ILE A 17 -3.32 -2.09 -1.47
N ASP A 18 -3.67 -3.36 -1.33
CA ASP A 18 -5.03 -3.88 -1.42
C ASP A 18 -5.48 -4.29 -0.02
N SER A 19 -6.71 -3.92 0.33
CA SER A 19 -7.22 -4.14 1.69
C SER A 19 -8.63 -4.73 1.68
N SER A 20 -8.88 -5.60 2.66
CA SER A 20 -10.21 -6.10 2.97
C SER A 20 -10.56 -5.81 4.43
N ILE A 21 -11.72 -6.29 4.86
CA ILE A 21 -12.16 -6.15 6.26
C ILE A 21 -11.20 -6.86 7.22
N THR A 22 -10.56 -7.94 6.80
CA THR A 22 -9.71 -8.77 7.67
C THR A 22 -8.26 -8.88 7.21
N SER A 23 -7.97 -8.57 5.94
CA SER A 23 -6.66 -8.78 5.35
C SER A 23 -6.06 -7.51 4.75
N LEU A 24 -4.73 -7.48 4.72
CA LEU A 24 -3.92 -6.49 4.01
C LEU A 24 -2.95 -7.22 3.09
N LYS A 25 -2.85 -6.74 1.85
CA LYS A 25 -1.95 -7.26 0.84
C LYS A 25 -1.14 -6.12 0.25
N VAL A 26 0.18 -6.31 0.18
CA VAL A 26 1.11 -5.35 -0.39
C VAL A 26 1.90 -6.00 -1.51
N VAL A 27 1.88 -5.35 -2.67
CA VAL A 27 2.38 -5.89 -3.93
C VAL A 27 3.17 -4.83 -4.67
N LEU A 28 4.28 -5.18 -5.29
CA LEU A 28 4.97 -4.33 -6.25
C LEU A 28 4.39 -4.56 -7.64
N LEU A 29 4.03 -3.47 -8.31
CA LEU A 29 3.60 -3.46 -9.69
C LEU A 29 4.66 -2.77 -10.54
N ALA A 30 5.02 -3.36 -11.68
CA ALA A 30 5.87 -2.67 -12.63
C ALA A 30 5.13 -1.47 -13.22
N ILE A 31 5.78 -0.31 -13.28
CA ILE A 31 5.14 0.93 -13.75
C ILE A 31 4.64 0.78 -15.20
N ARG A 32 5.38 0.05 -16.03
CA ARG A 32 5.01 -0.24 -17.43
C ARG A 32 4.06 -1.44 -17.58
N ASN A 33 3.71 -2.11 -16.47
CA ASN A 33 2.96 -3.38 -16.45
C ASN A 33 3.55 -4.46 -17.38
N ASP A 34 4.86 -4.41 -17.64
CA ASP A 34 5.59 -5.34 -18.49
C ASP A 34 6.15 -6.55 -17.73
N LEU A 35 6.07 -6.52 -16.40
CA LEU A 35 6.46 -7.62 -15.51
C LEU A 35 5.28 -8.05 -14.64
N PRO A 36 5.28 -9.32 -14.19
CA PRO A 36 4.28 -9.80 -13.23
C PRO A 36 4.36 -9.02 -11.92
N SER A 37 3.23 -8.99 -11.22
CA SER A 37 3.16 -8.40 -9.89
C SER A 37 3.93 -9.24 -8.87
N VAL A 38 4.60 -8.59 -7.93
CA VAL A 38 5.42 -9.26 -6.93
C VAL A 38 4.84 -9.04 -5.53
N PRO A 39 4.32 -10.07 -4.84
CA PRO A 39 3.83 -9.91 -3.48
C PRO A 39 5.01 -9.63 -2.53
N VAL A 40 4.87 -8.59 -1.70
CA VAL A 40 5.89 -8.16 -0.74
C VAL A 40 5.48 -8.48 0.70
N ALA A 41 4.22 -8.27 1.03
CA ALA A 41 3.66 -8.61 2.33
C ALA A 41 2.20 -9.01 2.21
N TYR A 42 1.77 -9.89 3.11
CA TYR A 42 0.38 -10.32 3.22
C TYR A 42 0.06 -10.65 4.67
N SER A 43 -1.12 -10.25 5.13
CA SER A 43 -1.65 -10.57 6.45
C SER A 43 -3.14 -10.85 6.38
N VAL A 44 -3.60 -11.91 7.06
CA VAL A 44 -5.00 -12.36 7.08
C VAL A 44 -5.79 -11.87 8.29
N ASP A 45 -5.10 -11.32 9.29
CA ASP A 45 -5.67 -10.87 10.57
C ASP A 45 -5.40 -9.38 10.83
N MET A 46 -5.04 -8.64 9.79
CA MET A 46 -4.84 -7.19 9.86
C MET A 46 -5.96 -6.48 9.12
N LYS A 47 -6.79 -5.80 9.89
CA LYS A 47 -7.79 -4.88 9.34
C LYS A 47 -7.12 -3.62 8.79
N GLU A 48 -7.79 -3.00 7.84
CA GLU A 48 -7.46 -1.68 7.30
C GLU A 48 -7.61 -0.59 8.38
N THR A 49 -6.52 -0.38 9.12
CA THR A 49 -6.36 0.66 10.15
C THR A 49 -5.03 1.36 9.91
N TYR A 50 -4.92 2.62 10.34
CA TYR A 50 -3.71 3.40 10.12
C TYR A 50 -2.50 2.74 10.76
N GLU A 51 -2.67 2.22 11.97
CA GLU A 51 -1.64 1.54 12.74
C GLU A 51 -1.14 0.27 12.03
N ASN A 52 -2.06 -0.55 11.49
CA ASN A 52 -1.68 -1.77 10.78
C ASN A 52 -0.97 -1.46 9.45
N ILE A 53 -1.46 -0.48 8.70
CA ILE A 53 -0.86 -0.09 7.42
C ILE A 53 0.53 0.51 7.65
N SER A 54 0.67 1.42 8.62
CA SER A 54 1.97 1.98 9.03
C SER A 54 2.95 0.88 9.44
N ARG A 55 2.49 -0.08 10.26
CA ARG A 55 3.33 -1.21 10.69
C ARG A 55 3.80 -2.08 9.52
N ILE A 56 2.97 -2.31 8.50
CA ILE A 56 3.40 -3.05 7.31
C ILE A 56 4.39 -2.24 6.48
N LEU A 57 4.16 -0.94 6.29
CA LEU A 57 5.07 -0.06 5.55
C LEU A 57 6.46 0.01 6.18
N ASP A 58 6.54 0.04 7.51
CA ASP A 58 7.81 -0.03 8.23
C ASP A 58 8.52 -1.38 8.03
N LYS A 59 7.76 -2.48 8.04
CA LYS A 59 8.32 -3.83 7.86
C LYS A 59 8.88 -4.11 6.48
N ILE A 60 8.39 -3.40 5.47
CA ILE A 60 8.90 -3.49 4.09
C ILE A 60 9.91 -2.38 3.77
N CYS A 61 10.33 -1.60 4.78
CA CYS A 61 11.25 -0.47 4.65
C CYS A 61 10.83 0.52 3.56
N TYR A 62 9.53 0.85 3.49
CA TYR A 62 8.98 1.70 2.42
C TYR A 62 9.74 3.04 2.26
N HIS A 63 10.14 3.64 3.38
CA HIS A 63 10.86 4.91 3.41
C HIS A 63 12.23 4.86 2.71
N ASP A 64 12.85 3.69 2.62
CA ASP A 64 14.19 3.55 2.01
C ASP A 64 14.11 3.45 0.47
N TYR A 65 12.98 2.97 -0.05
CA TYR A 65 12.84 2.64 -1.47
C TYR A 65 12.14 3.72 -2.30
N ASN A 66 11.52 4.72 -1.66
CA ASN A 66 10.84 5.84 -2.35
C ASN A 66 9.88 5.40 -3.48
N TRP A 67 9.23 4.25 -3.31
CA TRP A 67 8.26 3.75 -4.29
C TRP A 67 7.04 4.66 -4.36
N LYS A 68 6.48 4.84 -5.55
CA LYS A 68 5.17 5.49 -5.68
C LYS A 68 4.11 4.61 -5.03
N LEU A 69 3.39 5.14 -4.06
CA LEU A 69 2.27 4.46 -3.41
C LEU A 69 1.00 4.56 -4.28
N CYS A 70 0.41 3.41 -4.54
CA CYS A 70 -0.91 3.23 -5.11
C CYS A 70 -1.71 2.36 -4.13
N ALA A 71 -2.98 2.67 -3.92
CA ALA A 71 -3.81 1.90 -3.01
C ALA A 71 -5.29 2.11 -3.35
N ASP A 72 -6.13 1.26 -2.79
CA ASP A 72 -7.59 1.47 -2.84
C ASP A 72 -7.97 2.84 -2.26
N LEU A 73 -9.05 3.42 -2.77
CA LEU A 73 -9.50 4.75 -2.37
C LEU A 73 -9.71 4.87 -0.85
N LYS A 74 -10.13 3.77 -0.22
CA LYS A 74 -10.37 3.68 1.21
C LYS A 74 -9.06 3.76 2.02
N VAL A 75 -8.01 3.06 1.58
CA VAL A 75 -6.66 3.14 2.16
C VAL A 75 -6.08 4.54 1.98
N VAL A 76 -6.26 5.14 0.80
CA VAL A 76 -5.82 6.53 0.53
C VAL A 76 -6.54 7.52 1.46
N ALA A 77 -7.86 7.38 1.64
CA ALA A 77 -8.64 8.21 2.55
C ALA A 77 -8.12 8.11 3.99
N LEU A 78 -7.87 6.89 4.45
CA LEU A 78 -7.36 6.60 5.78
C LEU A 78 -5.94 7.16 6.00
N LEU A 79 -5.06 7.03 5.01
CA LEU A 79 -3.71 7.63 5.05
C LEU A 79 -3.74 9.16 5.01
N LYS A 80 -4.79 9.76 4.43
CA LYS A 80 -5.04 11.20 4.44
C LYS A 80 -5.72 11.69 5.73
N GLY A 81 -5.98 10.81 6.69
CA GLY A 81 -6.59 11.15 7.97
C GLY A 81 -8.11 11.33 7.93
N LEU A 82 -8.78 10.89 6.87
CA LEU A 82 -10.24 10.82 6.86
C LEU A 82 -10.71 9.68 7.74
N GLN A 83 -11.73 9.95 8.56
CA GLN A 83 -12.31 8.96 9.45
C GLN A 83 -12.85 7.75 8.67
N THR A 84 -12.59 6.57 9.23
CA THR A 84 -13.18 5.30 8.79
C THR A 84 -14.70 5.34 8.97
N GLY A 85 -15.41 5.39 7.86
CA GLY A 85 -16.86 5.40 7.74
C GLY A 85 -17.16 5.52 6.25
N CYS A 86 -18.35 5.10 5.80
CA CYS A 86 -18.72 5.22 4.39
C CYS A 86 -18.92 6.70 4.04
N THR A 87 -17.84 7.46 3.87
CA THR A 87 -17.86 8.84 3.45
C THR A 87 -18.24 8.84 1.99
N LYS A 88 -19.55 8.89 1.71
CA LYS A 88 -20.11 9.14 0.38
C LYS A 88 -19.45 10.33 -0.33
N PHE A 89 -18.79 11.20 0.42
CA PHE A 89 -18.03 12.35 -0.05
C PHE A 89 -16.60 12.28 0.49
N CYS A 90 -15.71 11.69 -0.30
CA CYS A 90 -14.28 11.71 -0.07
C CYS A 90 -13.71 13.08 -0.50
N CYS A 91 -13.85 14.11 0.35
CA CYS A 91 -13.46 15.49 0.04
C CYS A 91 -11.95 15.71 -0.19
N PHE A 92 -11.10 14.66 -0.11
CA PHE A 92 -9.68 14.78 -0.47
C PHE A 92 -9.41 14.79 -1.98
N LEU A 93 -10.41 14.46 -2.81
CA LEU A 93 -10.32 14.55 -4.26
C LEU A 93 -10.94 15.84 -4.82
N CYS A 94 -11.57 16.65 -3.97
CA CYS A 94 -12.18 17.91 -4.36
C CYS A 94 -11.23 19.06 -3.98
N GLU A 95 -10.67 19.74 -4.97
CA GLU A 95 -10.15 21.12 -4.85
C GLU A 95 -11.22 22.13 -5.28
#